data_AF-A0A951I6Z4-F1
#
_entry.id   AF-A0A951I6Z4-F1
#
_cell.length_a   1.000
_cell.length_b   1.000
_cell.length_c   1.000
_cell.angle_alpha   90.00
_cell.angle_beta   90.00
_cell.angle_gamma   90.00
#
_symmetry.space_group_name_H-M   'P 1'
#
loop_
_entity.id
_entity.type
_entity.pdbx_description
1 polymer ?
#
loop_
_entity_poly.entity_id
_entity_poly.type
_entity_poly.pdbx_seq_one_letter_code
_entity_poly.pdbx_strand_id
1 'polypeptide(L)'
;MATIFCETSQAITPYSVPLPDLEDGERSILIVDDEASIRDLFACYLGDRYVCVTACDAPEALAHLARQPFALVISDVHMPGLSGIELLRKITEQFPDTAVVMISGVDRMQRVMDALRLGAYDYLVKPCELDVLGHGVERALERRALLLNARRYKQELEQHNQELARRKAELERLQAQIVHSEKMASLGQLAAGIAHELNNPAGFIYGNMELLSERVTELERFLKASECPPPSLSQTFELRGAEEAIDYQEAVADLRSIITDCQDGAERIRDVVQNLRLFSRLDEAEFKQVELHEGIESTLRLLSRYYSSNRITLLRDYADLPRVSCYAGQLNQVWMNLLVNAAQAIGSDCGVVTITTRLEDESVRVSINDTGSGIEPAHLDKIFDPFFTTKPIGEGTGLGLSIIYGIIERHNGSIQVASCKDSGTTFTVTLPVAPNN
;
A
#
# COMPACT_ATOMS: atom_id res chain seq x y z
N MET A 1 -60.68 15.94 -12.98
CA MET A 1 -60.71 17.40 -13.21
C MET A 1 -59.49 17.98 -12.50
N ALA A 2 -58.28 17.85 -13.03
CA ALA A 2 -57.70 18.59 -14.17
C ALA A 2 -57.62 20.10 -13.90
N THR A 3 -56.54 20.54 -13.24
CA THR A 3 -55.98 21.90 -13.39
C THR A 3 -54.50 21.88 -12.98
N ILE A 4 -53.57 21.66 -13.91
CA ILE A 4 -52.15 22.02 -13.75
C ILE A 4 -51.62 22.49 -15.12
N PHE A 5 -51.38 23.80 -15.18
CA PHE A 5 -50.45 24.57 -16.00
C PHE A 5 -50.49 24.46 -17.55
N CYS A 6 -50.96 25.56 -18.13
CA CYS A 6 -50.63 26.05 -19.46
C CYS A 6 -49.72 27.30 -19.29
N GLU A 7 -48.87 27.56 -20.30
CA GLU A 7 -47.97 28.71 -20.47
C GLU A 7 -46.61 28.58 -19.74
N THR A 8 -45.50 28.35 -20.43
CA THR A 8 -44.88 29.32 -21.35
C THR A 8 -43.95 28.60 -22.33
N SER A 9 -44.19 28.83 -23.62
CA SER A 9 -43.31 28.44 -24.73
C SER A 9 -42.22 29.50 -24.88
N GLN A 10 -41.03 29.27 -24.30
CA GLN A 10 -39.84 30.05 -24.62
C GLN A 10 -39.13 29.39 -25.82
N ALA A 11 -39.03 30.17 -26.90
CA ALA A 11 -38.26 29.84 -28.08
C ALA A 11 -36.78 29.61 -27.71
N ILE A 12 -36.25 28.46 -28.13
CA ILE A 12 -34.84 28.13 -28.03
C ILE A 12 -34.11 28.99 -29.07
N THR A 13 -33.48 30.07 -28.64
CA THR A 13 -32.49 30.79 -29.46
C THR A 13 -31.26 29.91 -29.63
N PRO A 14 -30.67 29.81 -30.85
CA PRO A 14 -29.44 29.06 -31.04
C PRO A 14 -28.34 29.70 -30.20
N TYR A 15 -27.67 28.85 -29.42
CA TYR A 15 -26.55 29.16 -28.53
C TYR A 15 -25.44 29.82 -29.35
N SER A 16 -25.36 31.15 -29.36
CA SER A 16 -24.21 31.88 -29.92
C SER A 16 -23.07 31.75 -28.92
N VAL A 17 -22.19 30.77 -29.13
CA VAL A 17 -20.93 30.65 -28.40
C VAL A 17 -20.12 31.92 -28.69
N PRO A 18 -19.75 32.73 -27.68
CA PRO A 18 -18.87 33.86 -27.91
C PRO A 18 -17.54 33.31 -28.39
N LEU A 19 -17.07 33.74 -29.56
CA LEU A 19 -15.71 33.45 -30.01
C LEU A 19 -14.74 34.01 -28.94
N PRO A 20 -13.74 33.22 -28.48
CA PRO A 20 -12.78 33.69 -27.49
C PRO A 20 -12.06 34.97 -27.97
N ASP A 21 -11.46 35.74 -27.06
CA ASP A 21 -10.59 36.86 -27.43
C ASP A 21 -9.39 36.32 -28.23
N LEU A 22 -9.55 36.35 -29.55
CA LEU A 22 -8.57 35.86 -30.52
C LEU A 22 -7.46 36.91 -30.71
N GLU A 23 -6.18 36.53 -30.55
CA GLU A 23 -5.02 37.38 -30.85
C GLU A 23 -5.01 37.77 -32.35
N ASP A 24 -4.31 38.84 -32.77
CA ASP A 24 -4.35 39.36 -34.17
C ASP A 24 -4.06 38.31 -35.27
N GLY A 25 -3.29 37.27 -34.96
CA GLY A 25 -3.02 36.14 -35.87
C GLY A 25 -4.20 35.16 -36.04
N GLU A 26 -5.14 35.14 -35.09
CA GLU A 26 -6.29 34.23 -35.08
C GLU A 26 -7.50 34.78 -35.86
N ARG A 27 -7.48 36.07 -36.23
CA ARG A 27 -8.46 36.70 -37.15
C ARG A 27 -7.95 36.87 -38.57
N SER A 28 -6.70 36.46 -38.83
CA SER A 28 -6.06 36.64 -40.13
C SER A 28 -6.39 35.48 -41.07
N ILE A 29 -6.99 35.79 -42.23
CA ILE A 29 -7.32 34.83 -43.29
C ILE A 29 -6.53 35.18 -44.54
N LEU A 30 -5.88 34.18 -45.14
CA LEU A 30 -5.18 34.32 -46.42
C LEU A 30 -6.05 33.77 -47.55
N ILE A 31 -6.34 34.60 -48.55
CA ILE A 31 -7.14 34.25 -49.72
C ILE A 31 -6.20 34.12 -50.91
N VAL A 32 -6.16 32.94 -51.52
CA VAL A 32 -5.26 32.59 -52.62
C VAL A 32 -6.10 32.20 -53.83
N ASP A 33 -6.05 33.01 -54.87
CA ASP A 33 -6.79 32.81 -56.12
C ASP A 33 -6.06 33.54 -57.23
N ASP A 34 -5.98 33.00 -58.45
CA ASP A 34 -5.32 33.69 -59.56
C ASP A 34 -6.19 34.83 -60.13
N GLU A 35 -7.52 34.74 -59.96
CA GLU A 35 -8.47 35.75 -60.43
C GLU A 35 -8.63 36.90 -59.43
N ALA A 36 -8.25 38.12 -59.82
CA ALA A 36 -8.31 39.30 -58.95
C ALA A 36 -9.73 39.64 -58.48
N SER A 37 -10.72 39.47 -59.38
CA SER A 37 -12.15 39.66 -59.10
C SER A 37 -12.64 38.78 -57.93
N ILE A 38 -12.19 37.52 -57.88
CA ILE A 38 -12.58 36.54 -56.84
C ILE A 38 -11.88 36.88 -55.52
N ARG A 39 -10.58 37.22 -55.57
CA ARG A 39 -9.85 37.65 -54.37
C ARG A 39 -10.50 38.87 -53.71
N ASP A 40 -10.81 39.89 -54.51
CA ASP A 40 -11.40 41.13 -54.03
C ASP A 40 -12.82 40.89 -53.49
N LEU A 41 -13.62 40.02 -54.15
CA LEU A 41 -14.95 39.64 -53.69
C LEU A 41 -14.91 38.95 -52.33
N PHE A 42 -14.07 37.93 -52.17
CA PHE A 42 -13.95 37.19 -50.91
C PHE A 42 -13.34 38.04 -49.81
N ALA A 43 -12.34 38.86 -50.12
CA ALA A 43 -11.75 39.80 -49.16
C ALA A 43 -12.76 40.85 -48.70
N CYS A 44 -13.61 41.35 -49.61
CA CYS A 44 -14.66 42.32 -49.25
C CYS A 44 -15.74 41.68 -48.37
N TYR A 45 -16.17 40.45 -48.66
CA TYR A 45 -17.19 39.76 -47.87
C TYR A 45 -16.69 39.33 -46.49
N LEU A 46 -15.46 38.84 -46.39
CA LEU A 46 -14.87 38.38 -45.12
C LEU A 46 -14.25 39.52 -44.30
N GLY A 47 -13.93 40.65 -44.92
CA GLY A 47 -13.28 41.81 -44.31
C GLY A 47 -14.07 42.45 -43.16
N ASP A 48 -15.39 42.25 -43.11
CA ASP A 48 -16.24 42.71 -42.02
C ASP A 48 -15.95 41.98 -40.68
N ARG A 49 -15.40 40.77 -40.75
CA ARG A 49 -15.20 39.87 -39.60
C ARG A 49 -13.74 39.45 -39.39
N TYR A 50 -12.92 39.51 -40.43
CA TYR A 50 -11.56 38.97 -40.44
C TYR A 50 -10.57 39.91 -41.13
N VAL A 51 -9.30 39.84 -40.72
CA VAL A 51 -8.20 40.54 -41.39
C VAL A 51 -7.79 39.72 -42.61
N CYS A 52 -8.24 40.14 -43.79
CA CYS A 52 -8.00 39.42 -45.03
C CYS A 52 -6.70 39.88 -45.70
N VAL A 53 -5.84 38.93 -46.04
CA VAL A 53 -4.66 39.12 -46.89
C VAL A 53 -4.87 38.31 -48.16
N THR A 54 -4.46 38.84 -49.30
CA THR A 54 -4.67 38.19 -50.60
C THR A 54 -3.34 37.84 -51.25
N ALA A 55 -3.27 36.70 -51.93
CA ALA A 55 -2.14 36.27 -52.75
C ALA A 55 -2.65 35.77 -54.12
N CYS A 56 -1.91 36.07 -55.20
CA CYS A 56 -2.28 35.67 -56.55
C CYS A 56 -1.75 34.29 -56.96
N ASP A 57 -0.77 33.76 -56.22
CA ASP A 57 -0.21 32.44 -56.45
C ASP A 57 0.28 31.77 -55.14
N ALA A 58 0.65 30.50 -55.24
CA ALA A 58 1.13 29.73 -54.09
C ALA A 58 2.51 30.19 -53.54
N PRO A 59 3.50 30.59 -54.36
CA PRO A 59 4.73 31.21 -53.87
C PRO A 59 4.50 32.47 -53.01
N GLU A 60 3.62 33.37 -53.44
CA GLU A 60 3.24 34.56 -52.69
C GLU A 60 2.52 34.17 -51.39
N ALA A 61 1.60 33.21 -51.44
CA ALA A 61 0.93 32.69 -50.25
C ALA A 61 1.90 32.14 -49.20
N LEU A 62 2.90 31.36 -49.62
CA LEU A 62 3.95 30.85 -48.73
C LEU A 62 4.84 31.97 -48.16
N ALA A 63 5.12 33.01 -48.95
CA ALA A 63 5.86 34.17 -48.47
C ALA A 63 5.08 34.93 -47.39
N HIS A 64 3.75 35.01 -47.50
CA HIS A 64 2.90 35.58 -46.45
C HIS A 64 2.87 34.71 -45.19
N LEU A 65 2.68 33.39 -45.32
CA LEU A 65 2.69 32.45 -44.19
C LEU A 65 4.03 32.44 -43.43
N ALA A 66 5.14 32.69 -44.12
CA ALA A 66 6.46 32.81 -43.49
C ALA A 66 6.65 34.13 -42.72
N ARG A 67 5.88 35.19 -43.05
CA ARG A 67 5.99 36.51 -42.41
C ARG A 67 5.08 36.65 -41.19
N GLN A 68 3.91 36.02 -41.22
CA GLN A 68 2.94 36.07 -40.13
C GLN A 68 2.06 34.81 -40.09
N PRO A 69 1.55 34.41 -38.91
CA PRO A 69 0.62 33.30 -38.80
C PRO A 69 -0.76 33.67 -39.35
N PHE A 70 -1.42 32.69 -39.96
CA PHE A 70 -2.82 32.79 -40.41
C PHE A 70 -3.66 31.69 -39.76
N ALA A 71 -4.89 32.04 -39.39
CA ALA A 71 -5.85 31.10 -38.85
C ALA A 71 -6.42 30.17 -39.93
N LEU A 72 -6.64 30.72 -41.12
CA LEU A 72 -7.22 30.00 -42.26
C LEU A 72 -6.58 30.46 -43.57
N VAL A 73 -6.34 29.51 -44.47
CA VAL A 73 -6.01 29.75 -45.88
C VAL A 73 -7.17 29.26 -46.73
N ILE A 74 -7.69 30.12 -47.58
CA ILE A 74 -8.66 29.79 -48.61
C ILE A 74 -7.88 29.74 -49.92
N SER A 75 -7.81 28.59 -50.57
CA SER A 75 -7.02 28.42 -51.80
C SER A 75 -7.86 27.88 -52.93
N ASP A 76 -7.76 28.52 -54.10
CA ASP A 76 -8.20 27.89 -55.34
C ASP A 76 -7.37 26.64 -55.63
N VAL A 77 -7.98 25.62 -56.22
CA VAL A 77 -7.31 24.38 -56.61
C VAL A 77 -6.46 24.58 -57.87
N HIS A 78 -6.87 25.46 -58.78
CA HIS A 78 -6.34 25.63 -60.13
C HIS A 78 -5.65 26.99 -60.29
N MET A 79 -4.40 27.06 -59.85
CA MET A 79 -3.57 28.25 -60.04
C MET A 79 -2.44 27.98 -61.05
N PRO A 80 -1.99 28.99 -61.81
CA PRO A 80 -0.82 28.87 -62.67
C PRO A 80 0.44 28.61 -61.85
N GLY A 81 1.26 27.66 -62.31
CA GLY A 81 2.49 27.26 -61.60
C GLY A 81 2.23 26.15 -60.59
N LEU A 82 2.32 26.47 -59.29
CA LEU A 82 2.16 25.51 -58.21
C LEU A 82 0.69 25.42 -57.81
N SER A 83 0.13 24.21 -57.86
CA SER A 83 -1.30 23.97 -57.67
C SER A 83 -1.74 24.17 -56.21
N GLY A 84 -3.03 24.47 -55.98
CA GLY A 84 -3.56 24.64 -54.63
C GLY A 84 -3.42 23.38 -53.75
N ILE A 85 -3.42 22.19 -54.36
CA ILE A 85 -3.20 20.92 -53.64
C ILE A 85 -1.75 20.80 -53.15
N GLU A 86 -0.79 21.25 -53.96
CA GLU A 86 0.62 21.28 -53.54
C GLU A 86 0.87 22.34 -52.47
N LEU A 87 0.14 23.46 -52.53
CA LEU A 87 0.14 24.47 -51.47
C LEU A 87 -0.41 23.88 -50.16
N LEU A 88 -1.55 23.19 -50.21
CA LEU A 88 -2.11 22.47 -49.06
C LEU A 88 -1.09 21.54 -48.42
N ARG A 89 -0.41 20.70 -49.22
CA ARG A 89 0.63 19.79 -48.69
C ARG A 89 1.73 20.56 -47.95
N LYS A 90 2.23 21.65 -48.52
CA LYS A 90 3.26 22.48 -47.89
C LYS A 90 2.77 23.13 -46.61
N ILE A 91 1.52 23.59 -46.57
CA ILE A 91 0.92 24.17 -45.36
C ILE A 91 0.79 23.11 -44.27
N THR A 92 0.29 21.92 -44.60
CA THR A 92 0.13 20.84 -43.62
C THR A 92 1.46 20.34 -43.04
N GLU A 93 2.55 20.45 -43.79
CA GLU A 93 3.90 20.07 -43.34
C GLU A 93 4.60 21.18 -42.53
N GLN A 94 4.48 22.45 -42.96
CA GLN A 94 5.27 23.56 -42.40
C GLN A 94 4.49 24.43 -41.41
N PHE A 95 3.16 24.45 -41.52
CA PHE A 95 2.25 25.28 -40.73
C PHE A 95 1.03 24.45 -40.25
N PRO A 96 1.23 23.43 -39.40
CA PRO A 96 0.21 22.43 -39.04
C PRO A 96 -0.97 22.99 -38.23
N ASP A 97 -0.87 24.24 -37.77
CA ASP A 97 -1.91 24.94 -37.00
C ASP A 97 -2.78 25.85 -37.85
N THR A 98 -2.50 25.96 -39.16
CA THR A 98 -3.30 26.75 -40.10
C THR A 98 -4.35 25.87 -40.76
N ALA A 99 -5.62 26.26 -40.67
CA ALA A 99 -6.68 25.58 -41.39
C ALA A 99 -6.58 25.89 -42.89
N VAL A 100 -7.01 24.96 -43.75
CA VAL A 100 -7.05 25.18 -45.20
C VAL A 100 -8.40 24.78 -45.75
N VAL A 101 -9.07 25.70 -46.45
CA VAL A 101 -10.31 25.45 -47.20
C VAL A 101 -9.98 25.57 -48.68
N MET A 102 -10.31 24.52 -49.43
CA MET A 102 -10.07 24.49 -50.87
C MET A 102 -11.31 24.97 -51.62
N ILE A 103 -11.12 25.83 -52.61
CA ILE A 103 -12.17 26.28 -53.52
C ILE A 103 -11.85 25.75 -54.92
N SER A 104 -12.84 25.25 -55.65
CA SER A 104 -12.56 24.57 -56.92
C SER A 104 -13.76 24.57 -57.85
N GLY A 105 -13.51 24.62 -59.17
CA GLY A 105 -14.56 24.44 -60.18
C GLY A 105 -15.14 23.02 -60.22
N VAL A 106 -16.29 22.87 -60.88
CA VAL A 106 -17.19 21.68 -60.89
C VAL A 106 -16.55 20.35 -61.38
N ASP A 107 -15.26 20.31 -61.70
CA ASP A 107 -14.67 19.16 -62.40
C ASP A 107 -13.89 18.18 -61.49
N ARG A 108 -14.63 17.13 -61.09
CA ARG A 108 -14.21 15.78 -60.62
C ARG A 108 -14.12 15.52 -59.10
N MET A 109 -15.03 14.65 -58.63
CA MET A 109 -15.09 14.12 -57.25
C MET A 109 -13.79 13.53 -56.70
N GLN A 110 -12.92 12.97 -57.56
CA GLN A 110 -11.66 12.36 -57.12
C GLN A 110 -10.75 13.36 -56.39
N ARG A 111 -10.71 14.62 -56.86
CA ARG A 111 -9.83 15.66 -56.31
C ARG A 111 -10.30 16.20 -54.97
N VAL A 112 -11.61 16.24 -54.75
CA VAL A 112 -12.21 16.56 -53.45
C VAL A 112 -11.71 15.59 -52.39
N MET A 113 -11.73 14.30 -52.72
CA MET A 113 -11.27 13.25 -51.82
C MET A 113 -9.77 13.33 -51.55
N ASP A 114 -8.96 13.66 -52.56
CA ASP A 114 -7.51 13.82 -52.40
C ASP A 114 -7.18 15.02 -51.49
N ALA A 115 -7.86 16.15 -51.64
CA ALA A 115 -7.68 17.33 -50.79
C ALA A 115 -8.08 17.05 -49.32
N LEU A 116 -9.22 16.40 -49.08
CA LEU A 116 -9.65 16.04 -47.74
C LEU A 116 -8.69 15.03 -47.07
N ARG A 117 -8.17 14.05 -47.83
CA ARG A 117 -7.16 13.10 -47.33
C ARG A 117 -5.84 13.76 -47.00
N LEU A 118 -5.48 14.82 -47.72
CA LEU A 118 -4.27 15.60 -47.47
C LEU A 118 -4.41 16.56 -46.29
N GLY A 119 -5.59 16.67 -45.67
CA GLY A 119 -5.80 17.47 -44.45
C GLY A 119 -6.52 18.80 -44.67
N ALA A 120 -7.14 19.02 -45.84
CA ALA A 120 -8.06 20.15 -46.02
C ALA A 120 -9.23 20.04 -45.03
N TYR A 121 -9.61 21.17 -44.45
CA TYR A 121 -10.66 21.24 -43.44
C TYR A 121 -12.05 21.19 -44.07
N ASP A 122 -12.20 21.83 -45.24
CA ASP A 122 -13.42 21.79 -46.05
C ASP A 122 -13.10 22.05 -47.53
N TYR A 123 -14.09 21.80 -48.40
CA TYR A 123 -14.00 22.02 -49.84
C TYR A 123 -15.28 22.68 -50.38
N LEU A 124 -15.12 23.75 -51.15
CA LEU A 124 -16.23 24.52 -51.74
C LEU A 124 -16.19 24.52 -53.27
N VAL A 125 -17.35 24.44 -53.90
CA VAL A 125 -17.50 24.39 -55.36
C VAL A 125 -17.78 25.79 -55.93
N LYS A 126 -17.04 26.22 -56.96
CA LYS A 126 -17.28 27.47 -57.72
C LYS A 126 -18.33 27.27 -58.83
N PRO A 127 -19.21 28.25 -59.07
CA PRO A 127 -19.43 29.46 -58.25
C PRO A 127 -20.15 29.11 -56.93
N CYS A 128 -19.64 29.58 -55.80
CA CYS A 128 -20.30 29.42 -54.50
C CYS A 128 -21.04 30.72 -54.12
N GLU A 129 -22.18 30.57 -53.45
CA GLU A 129 -22.83 31.69 -52.78
C GLU A 129 -21.97 32.18 -51.60
N LEU A 130 -21.93 33.49 -51.36
CA LEU A 130 -21.10 34.07 -50.31
C LEU A 130 -21.45 33.52 -48.92
N ASP A 131 -22.73 33.22 -48.67
CA ASP A 131 -23.15 32.61 -47.41
C ASP A 131 -22.57 31.20 -47.23
N VAL A 132 -22.44 30.42 -48.31
CA VAL A 132 -21.82 29.09 -48.26
C VAL A 132 -20.33 29.20 -47.95
N LEU A 133 -19.65 30.24 -48.49
CA LEU A 133 -18.26 30.55 -48.13
C LEU A 133 -18.13 30.90 -46.64
N GLY A 134 -19.02 31.76 -46.12
CA GLY A 134 -19.04 32.15 -44.71
C GLY A 134 -19.16 30.93 -43.79
N HIS A 135 -20.13 30.06 -44.04
CA HIS A 135 -20.32 28.83 -43.24
C HIS A 135 -19.12 27.87 -43.34
N GLY A 136 -18.48 27.76 -44.51
CA GLY A 136 -17.28 26.93 -44.68
C GLY A 136 -16.08 27.46 -43.89
N VAL A 137 -15.90 28.79 -43.88
CA VAL A 137 -14.86 29.48 -43.09
C VAL A 137 -15.09 29.29 -41.59
N GLU A 138 -16.30 29.55 -41.11
CA GLU A 138 -16.66 29.40 -39.70
C GLU A 138 -16.41 27.96 -39.21
N ARG A 139 -16.89 26.96 -39.96
CA ARG A 139 -16.68 25.54 -39.63
C ARG A 139 -15.20 25.16 -39.59
N ALA A 140 -14.39 25.66 -40.53
CA ALA A 140 -12.96 25.38 -40.56
C ALA A 140 -12.23 25.99 -39.35
N LEU A 141 -12.59 27.22 -38.97
CA LEU A 141 -12.03 27.91 -37.81
C LEU A 141 -12.45 27.24 -36.49
N GLU A 142 -13.72 26.85 -36.35
CA GLU A 142 -14.21 26.09 -35.19
C GLU A 142 -13.46 24.77 -35.01
N ARG A 143 -13.32 24.00 -36.09
CA ARG A 143 -12.59 22.73 -36.06
C ARG A 143 -11.12 22.93 -35.68
N ARG A 144 -10.48 24.01 -36.16
CA ARG A 144 -9.10 24.37 -35.80
C ARG A 144 -9.01 24.68 -34.32
N ALA A 145 -9.90 25.52 -33.80
CA ALA A 145 -9.93 25.88 -32.39
C ALA A 145 -10.09 24.64 -31.49
N LEU A 146 -10.98 23.71 -31.86
CA LEU A 146 -11.15 22.45 -31.14
C LEU A 146 -9.86 21.60 -31.13
N LEU A 147 -9.15 21.49 -32.25
CA LEU A 147 -7.91 20.72 -32.33
C LEU A 147 -6.77 21.35 -31.52
N LEU A 148 -6.64 22.68 -31.53
CA LEU A 148 -5.66 23.39 -30.71
C LEU A 148 -5.95 23.23 -29.22
N ASN A 149 -7.22 23.37 -28.82
CA ASN A 149 -7.66 23.14 -27.44
C ASN A 149 -7.39 21.70 -26.99
N ALA A 150 -7.70 20.70 -27.83
CA ALA A 150 -7.44 19.30 -27.53
C ALA A 150 -5.94 19.02 -27.30
N ARG A 151 -5.05 19.61 -28.12
CA ARG A 151 -3.60 19.51 -27.93
C ARG A 151 -3.15 20.17 -26.63
N ARG A 152 -3.67 21.36 -26.32
CA ARG A 152 -3.38 22.07 -25.07
C ARG A 152 -3.80 21.26 -23.85
N TYR A 153 -5.04 20.77 -23.82
CA TYR A 153 -5.53 19.94 -22.72
C TYR A 153 -4.72 18.65 -22.56
N LYS A 154 -4.31 18.02 -23.66
CA LYS A 154 -3.45 16.83 -23.61
C LYS A 154 -2.10 17.15 -22.93
N GLN A 155 -1.46 18.24 -23.30
CA GLN A 155 -0.20 18.67 -22.69
C GLN A 155 -0.37 19.00 -21.20
N GLU A 156 -1.43 19.74 -20.84
CA GLU A 156 -1.74 20.05 -19.44
C GLU A 156 -1.96 18.76 -18.62
N LEU A 157 -2.70 17.80 -19.16
CA LEU A 157 -2.96 16.51 -18.51
C LEU A 157 -1.66 15.69 -18.31
N GLU A 158 -0.80 15.65 -19.31
CA GLU A 158 0.52 14.99 -19.21
C GLU A 158 1.38 15.63 -18.12
N GLN A 159 1.39 16.96 -18.02
CA GLN A 159 2.09 17.68 -16.95
C GLN A 159 1.53 17.36 -15.56
N HIS A 160 0.20 17.39 -15.41
CA HIS A 160 -0.46 17.08 -14.13
C HIS A 160 -0.21 15.64 -13.70
N ASN A 161 -0.22 14.68 -14.63
CA ASN A 161 0.11 13.28 -14.34
C ASN A 161 1.54 13.11 -13.84
N GLN A 162 2.50 13.82 -14.45
CA GLN A 162 3.89 13.80 -13.99
C GLN A 162 4.04 14.41 -12.60
N GLU A 163 3.35 15.52 -12.32
CA GLU A 163 3.35 16.13 -10.98
C GLU A 163 2.72 15.21 -9.94
N LEU A 164 1.58 14.60 -10.24
CA LEU A 164 0.90 13.67 -9.36
C LEU A 164 1.79 12.46 -9.02
N ALA A 165 2.49 11.90 -10.01
CA ALA A 165 3.44 10.81 -9.80
C ALA A 165 4.59 11.22 -8.86
N ARG A 166 5.12 12.44 -8.99
CA ARG A 166 6.15 12.97 -8.09
C ARG A 166 5.64 13.14 -6.67
N ARG A 167 4.47 13.77 -6.49
CA ARG A 167 3.85 13.96 -5.16
C ARG A 167 3.53 12.63 -4.49
N LYS A 168 3.07 11.64 -5.24
CA LYS A 168 2.85 10.27 -4.73
C LYS A 168 4.13 9.65 -4.18
N ALA A 169 5.22 9.68 -4.96
CA ALA A 169 6.51 9.15 -4.53
C ALA A 169 7.07 9.87 -3.29
N GLU A 170 6.85 11.19 -3.19
CA GLU A 170 7.23 11.97 -2.01
C GLU A 170 6.41 11.58 -0.77
N LEU A 171 5.09 11.43 -0.92
CA LEU A 171 4.21 10.96 0.16
C LEU A 171 4.61 9.57 0.66
N GLU A 172 4.88 8.62 -0.24
CA GLU A 172 5.33 7.27 0.11
C GLU A 172 6.64 7.30 0.91
N ARG A 173 7.59 8.17 0.52
CA ARG A 173 8.85 8.36 1.24
C ARG A 173 8.64 8.96 2.63
N LEU A 174 7.81 9.99 2.74
CA LEU A 174 7.50 10.63 4.03
C LEU A 174 6.78 9.66 4.97
N GLN A 175 5.82 8.90 4.45
CA GLN A 175 5.12 7.87 5.23
C GLN A 175 6.09 6.80 5.75
N ALA A 176 7.01 6.32 4.92
CA ALA A 176 8.04 5.38 5.35
C ALA A 176 8.91 5.94 6.47
N GLN A 177 9.24 7.24 6.40
CA GLN A 177 10.02 7.93 7.44
C GLN A 177 9.24 8.10 8.75
N ILE A 178 7.95 8.43 8.68
CA ILE A 178 7.08 8.52 9.85
C ILE A 178 6.94 7.15 10.52
N VAL A 179 6.63 6.11 9.75
CA VAL A 179 6.55 4.73 10.27
C VAL A 179 7.86 4.31 10.93
N HIS A 180 9.01 4.66 10.33
CA HIS A 180 10.31 4.38 10.93
C HIS A 180 10.52 5.16 12.24
N SER A 181 10.14 6.44 12.29
CA SER A 181 10.23 7.26 13.50
C SER A 181 9.31 6.76 14.61
N GLU A 182 8.10 6.32 14.26
CA GLU A 182 7.13 5.77 15.20
C GLU A 182 7.59 4.40 15.73
N LYS A 183 8.16 3.55 14.86
CA LYS A 183 8.87 2.33 15.27
C LYS A 183 9.99 2.66 16.27
N MET A 184 10.81 3.68 16.01
CA MET A 184 11.92 4.07 16.89
C MET A 184 11.43 4.66 18.22
N ALA A 185 10.35 5.46 18.21
CA ALA A 185 9.75 6.00 19.42
C ALA A 185 9.12 4.90 20.29
N SER A 186 8.41 3.94 19.66
CA SER A 186 7.89 2.73 20.31
C SER A 186 9.04 1.90 20.90
N LEU A 187 10.13 1.71 20.15
CA LEU A 187 11.34 1.03 20.64
C LEU A 187 11.95 1.74 21.86
N GLY A 188 11.90 3.08 21.89
CA GLY A 188 12.39 3.90 23.01
C GLY A 188 11.56 3.74 24.30
N GLN A 189 10.23 3.69 24.20
CA GLN A 189 9.36 3.37 25.35
C GLN A 189 9.51 1.90 25.80
N LEU A 190 9.65 0.98 24.84
CA LEU A 190 9.89 -0.44 25.11
C LEU A 190 11.25 -0.69 25.77
N ALA A 191 12.30 0.05 25.41
CA ALA A 191 13.65 -0.12 25.95
C ALA A 191 13.70 0.03 27.49
N ALA A 192 12.91 0.95 28.06
CA ALA A 192 12.82 1.12 29.51
C ALA A 192 12.13 -0.07 30.19
N GLY A 193 11.04 -0.58 29.59
CA GLY A 193 10.32 -1.76 30.08
C GLY A 193 11.14 -3.05 29.96
N ILE A 194 11.84 -3.23 28.84
CA ILE A 194 12.72 -4.39 28.59
C ILE A 194 13.94 -4.34 29.52
N ALA A 195 14.56 -3.17 29.72
CA ALA A 195 15.66 -3.04 30.67
C ALA A 195 15.21 -3.44 32.08
N HIS A 196 14.01 -3.04 32.48
CA HIS A 196 13.43 -3.44 33.76
C HIS A 196 13.12 -4.94 33.82
N GLU A 197 12.53 -5.53 32.77
CA GLU A 197 12.23 -6.97 32.71
C GLU A 197 13.45 -7.86 32.58
N LEU A 198 14.58 -7.35 32.04
CA LEU A 198 15.87 -8.05 32.03
C LEU A 198 16.58 -7.93 33.38
N ASN A 199 16.53 -6.75 34.00
CA ASN A 199 17.18 -6.51 35.29
C ASN A 199 16.56 -7.35 36.42
N ASN A 200 15.26 -7.62 36.38
CA ASN A 200 14.59 -8.45 37.38
C ASN A 200 15.17 -9.88 37.48
N PRO A 201 15.11 -10.73 36.43
CA PRO A 201 15.73 -12.06 36.43
C PRO A 201 17.25 -12.01 36.59
N ALA A 202 17.92 -11.00 36.04
CA ALA A 202 19.36 -10.84 36.28
C ALA A 202 19.67 -10.62 37.77
N GLY A 203 18.88 -9.79 38.45
CA GLY A 203 18.99 -9.56 39.90
C GLY A 203 18.76 -10.83 40.71
N PHE A 204 17.76 -11.64 40.35
CA PHE A 204 17.51 -12.94 40.98
C PHE A 204 18.71 -13.88 40.81
N ILE A 205 19.27 -13.98 39.60
CA ILE A 205 20.46 -14.80 39.33
C ILE A 205 21.65 -14.30 40.15
N TYR A 206 21.92 -12.99 40.18
CA TYR A 206 23.04 -12.44 40.93
C TYR A 206 22.91 -12.69 42.44
N GLY A 207 21.73 -12.45 43.02
CA GLY A 207 21.48 -12.70 44.45
C GLY A 207 21.58 -14.18 44.80
N ASN A 208 21.03 -15.06 43.96
CA ASN A 208 21.11 -16.50 44.17
C ASN A 208 22.53 -17.04 43.99
N MET A 209 23.35 -16.47 43.11
CA MET A 209 24.76 -16.85 42.97
C MET A 209 25.58 -16.49 44.20
N GLU A 210 25.27 -15.38 44.88
CA GLU A 210 25.90 -14.99 46.15
C GLU A 210 25.51 -15.98 47.27
N LEU A 211 24.22 -16.30 47.40
CA LEU A 211 23.71 -17.28 48.35
C LEU A 211 24.27 -18.70 48.09
N LEU A 212 24.37 -19.10 46.82
CA LEU A 212 24.99 -20.37 46.41
C LEU A 212 26.44 -20.44 46.88
N SER A 213 27.21 -19.37 46.68
CA SER A 213 28.62 -19.30 47.10
C SER A 213 28.76 -19.41 48.62
N GLU A 214 27.88 -18.78 49.38
CA GLU A 214 27.86 -18.86 50.84
C GLU A 214 27.57 -20.29 51.33
N ARG A 215 26.54 -20.93 50.77
CA ARG A 215 26.16 -22.31 51.12
C ARG A 215 27.21 -23.35 50.72
N VAL A 216 27.85 -23.20 49.57
CA VAL A 216 28.98 -24.06 49.16
C VAL A 216 30.15 -23.91 50.14
N THR A 217 30.46 -22.69 50.57
CA THR A 217 31.52 -22.42 51.57
C THR A 217 31.20 -23.05 52.92
N GLU A 218 29.95 -23.02 53.35
CA GLU A 218 29.47 -23.65 54.59
C GLU A 218 29.60 -25.18 54.54
N LEU A 219 29.19 -25.80 53.43
CA LEU A 219 29.39 -27.23 53.16
C LEU A 219 30.86 -27.63 53.14
N GLU A 220 31.74 -26.83 52.52
CA GLU A 220 33.18 -27.06 52.54
C GLU A 220 33.77 -27.03 53.96
N ARG A 221 33.30 -26.12 54.83
CA ARG A 221 33.71 -26.05 56.24
C ARG A 221 33.26 -27.30 57.00
N PHE A 222 32.03 -27.75 56.78
CA PHE A 222 31.48 -28.95 57.41
C PHE A 222 32.23 -30.22 56.99
N LEU A 223 32.51 -30.39 55.69
CA LEU A 223 33.28 -31.53 55.18
C LEU A 223 34.71 -31.55 55.74
N LYS A 224 35.40 -30.40 55.81
CA LYS A 224 36.73 -30.29 56.43
C LYS A 224 36.73 -30.62 57.92
N ALA A 225 35.68 -30.26 58.65
CA ALA A 225 35.53 -30.63 60.06
C ALA A 225 35.31 -32.14 60.26
N SER A 226 34.72 -32.81 59.27
CA SER A 226 34.43 -34.25 59.28
C SER A 226 35.63 -35.14 58.96
N GLU A 227 36.67 -34.61 58.28
CA GLU A 227 37.91 -35.31 57.96
C GLU A 227 38.95 -35.29 59.11
N CYS A 228 38.68 -34.57 60.20
CA CYS A 228 39.54 -34.59 61.39
C CYS A 228 39.38 -35.91 62.17
N PRO A 229 40.48 -36.60 62.56
CA PRO A 229 40.40 -37.84 63.33
C PRO A 229 39.77 -37.56 64.71
N PRO A 230 39.00 -38.50 65.28
CA PRO A 230 38.30 -38.26 66.55
C PRO A 230 39.31 -37.93 67.65
N PRO A 231 39.11 -36.87 68.44
CA PRO A 231 39.97 -36.61 69.58
C PRO A 231 39.80 -37.76 70.59
N SER A 232 40.89 -38.06 71.30
CA SER A 232 40.91 -39.07 72.36
C SER A 232 39.75 -38.85 73.36
N LEU A 233 39.24 -39.96 73.91
CA LEU A 233 38.01 -40.15 74.72
C LEU A 233 37.75 -39.17 75.89
N SER A 234 38.61 -38.18 76.13
CA SER A 234 38.50 -37.21 77.22
C SER A 234 37.79 -35.90 76.85
N GLN A 235 37.49 -35.63 75.56
CA GLN A 235 36.77 -34.40 75.13
C GLN A 235 35.31 -34.65 74.70
N THR A 236 34.81 -35.86 74.88
CA THR A 236 33.49 -36.32 74.41
C THR A 236 32.28 -35.73 75.16
N PHE A 237 32.49 -34.87 76.17
CA PHE A 237 31.43 -34.34 77.02
C PHE A 237 31.11 -32.85 76.84
N GLU A 238 31.99 -32.03 76.27
CA GLU A 238 31.71 -30.60 76.04
C GLU A 238 31.30 -30.27 74.59
N LEU A 239 31.49 -31.20 73.66
CA LEU A 239 31.07 -31.04 72.25
C LEU A 239 29.65 -31.55 71.97
N ARG A 240 28.89 -31.94 73.00
CA ARG A 240 27.49 -32.36 72.86
C ARG A 240 26.49 -31.19 72.86
N GLY A 241 26.99 -29.95 72.83
CA GLY A 241 26.21 -28.71 72.85
C GLY A 241 26.06 -28.01 71.49
N ALA A 242 26.56 -28.60 70.40
CA ALA A 242 26.42 -28.07 69.05
C ALA A 242 25.95 -29.18 68.09
N GLU A 243 24.83 -29.82 68.42
CA GLU A 243 23.99 -30.49 67.43
C GLU A 243 23.19 -29.42 66.66
N GLU A 244 23.87 -28.48 66.01
CA GLU A 244 23.33 -27.92 64.76
C GLU A 244 23.83 -28.85 63.66
N ALA A 245 23.24 -30.04 63.62
CA ALA A 245 23.26 -30.83 62.40
C ALA A 245 22.51 -29.98 61.37
N ILE A 246 23.24 -29.21 60.57
CA ILE A 246 22.71 -28.76 59.28
C ILE A 246 22.17 -30.03 58.65
N ASP A 247 20.84 -30.13 58.51
CA ASP A 247 20.25 -31.30 57.90
C ASP A 247 20.81 -31.33 56.48
N TYR A 248 21.70 -32.29 56.23
CA TYR A 248 22.37 -32.43 54.94
C TYR A 248 21.33 -32.52 53.82
N GLN A 249 20.13 -33.05 54.11
CA GLN A 249 19.02 -33.07 53.17
C GLN A 249 18.45 -31.67 52.92
N GLU A 250 18.35 -30.83 53.94
CA GLU A 250 17.88 -29.43 53.83
C GLU A 250 18.89 -28.56 53.07
N ALA A 251 20.20 -28.66 53.37
CA ALA A 251 21.23 -27.92 52.65
C ALA A 251 21.33 -28.32 51.16
N VAL A 252 21.18 -29.61 50.85
CA VAL A 252 21.14 -30.09 49.46
C VAL A 252 19.83 -29.67 48.77
N ALA A 253 18.71 -29.61 49.48
CA ALA A 253 17.45 -29.10 48.96
C ALA A 253 17.53 -27.60 48.64
N ASP A 254 18.11 -26.80 49.53
CA ASP A 254 18.35 -25.37 49.33
C ASP A 254 19.23 -25.10 48.12
N LEU A 255 20.36 -25.80 47.99
CA LEU A 255 21.24 -25.68 46.82
C LEU A 255 20.52 -26.04 45.51
N ARG A 256 19.68 -27.08 45.51
CA ARG A 256 18.87 -27.43 44.34
C ARG A 256 17.84 -26.37 44.01
N SER A 257 17.21 -25.77 45.02
CA SER A 257 16.26 -24.66 44.84
C SER A 257 16.96 -23.46 44.20
N ILE A 258 18.09 -23.03 44.76
CA ILE A 258 18.88 -21.88 44.28
C ILE A 258 19.33 -22.09 42.82
N ILE A 259 19.79 -23.29 42.48
CA ILE A 259 20.18 -23.63 41.10
C ILE A 259 18.96 -23.58 40.15
N THR A 260 17.81 -24.08 40.58
CA THR A 260 16.57 -24.07 39.79
C THR A 260 16.12 -22.64 39.52
N ASP A 261 16.11 -21.78 40.55
CA ASP A 261 15.73 -20.36 40.43
C ASP A 261 16.67 -19.59 39.47
N CYS A 262 17.98 -19.89 39.51
CA CYS A 262 18.95 -19.33 38.55
C CYS A 262 18.67 -19.79 37.11
N GLN A 263 18.31 -21.07 36.92
CA GLN A 263 17.96 -21.60 35.60
C GLN A 263 16.70 -20.96 35.04
N ASP A 264 15.67 -20.77 35.88
CA ASP A 264 14.42 -20.11 35.50
C ASP A 264 14.65 -18.63 35.16
N GLY A 265 15.48 -17.92 35.94
CA GLY A 265 15.89 -16.55 35.61
C GLY A 265 16.61 -16.45 34.26
N ALA A 266 17.54 -17.37 33.98
CA ALA A 266 18.29 -17.39 32.74
C ALA A 266 17.41 -17.74 31.53
N GLU A 267 16.46 -18.65 31.71
CA GLU A 267 15.45 -19.00 30.72
C GLU A 267 14.55 -17.78 30.39
N ARG A 268 14.14 -17.02 31.40
CA ARG A 268 13.34 -15.80 31.21
C ARG A 268 14.09 -14.72 30.43
N ILE A 269 15.37 -14.50 30.73
CA ILE A 269 16.22 -13.58 29.95
C ILE A 269 16.29 -14.03 28.48
N ARG A 270 16.49 -15.32 28.24
CA ARG A 270 16.55 -15.88 26.88
C ARG A 270 15.24 -15.65 26.13
N ASP A 271 14.10 -15.86 26.78
CA ASP A 271 12.78 -15.69 26.17
C ASP A 271 12.48 -14.22 25.85
N VAL A 272 12.84 -13.27 26.75
CA VAL A 272 12.74 -11.82 26.48
C VAL A 272 13.58 -11.43 25.27
N VAL A 273 14.84 -11.89 25.19
CA VAL A 273 15.73 -11.58 24.07
C VAL A 273 15.25 -12.22 22.76
N GLN A 274 14.70 -13.43 22.79
CA GLN A 274 14.13 -14.07 21.60
C GLN A 274 12.90 -13.31 21.09
N ASN A 275 11.99 -12.92 21.98
CA ASN A 275 10.81 -12.12 21.64
C ASN A 275 11.19 -10.74 21.07
N LEU A 276 12.23 -10.10 21.61
CA LEU A 276 12.75 -8.84 21.09
C LEU A 276 13.31 -8.99 19.67
N ARG A 277 14.05 -10.08 19.44
CA ARG A 277 14.68 -10.38 18.15
C ARG A 277 13.64 -10.74 17.06
N LEU A 278 12.49 -11.30 17.47
CA LEU A 278 11.32 -11.52 16.62
C LEU A 278 10.64 -10.20 16.22
N PHE A 279 10.60 -9.21 17.11
CA PHE A 279 10.06 -7.87 16.83
C PHE A 279 10.92 -7.06 15.84
N SER A 280 12.25 -7.22 15.90
CA SER A 280 13.20 -6.49 15.04
C SER A 280 13.30 -7.00 13.60
N ARG A 281 12.75 -8.17 13.27
CA ARG A 281 12.90 -8.84 11.95
C ARG A 281 11.70 -8.66 11.02
N LEU A 282 10.99 -7.54 11.13
CA LEU A 282 9.82 -7.21 10.29
C LEU A 282 10.16 -6.78 8.85
N ASP A 283 11.42 -6.45 8.55
CA ASP A 283 11.80 -5.72 7.33
C ASP A 283 12.53 -6.57 6.24
N GLU A 284 12.78 -7.87 6.44
CA GLU A 284 13.44 -8.76 5.43
C GLU A 284 12.50 -9.78 4.75
N ALA A 285 11.21 -9.78 5.07
CA ALA A 285 10.29 -10.79 4.53
C ALA A 285 9.97 -10.51 3.05
N GLU A 286 10.43 -11.37 2.14
CA GLU A 286 9.99 -11.37 0.74
C GLU A 286 8.50 -11.73 0.64
N PHE A 287 7.76 -10.97 -0.17
CA PHE A 287 6.38 -11.29 -0.51
C PHE A 287 6.36 -12.43 -1.53
N LYS A 288 5.81 -13.58 -1.17
CA LYS A 288 5.85 -14.79 -2.00
C LYS A 288 4.61 -15.66 -1.81
N GLN A 289 4.38 -16.55 -2.76
CA GLN A 289 3.36 -17.59 -2.61
C GLN A 289 3.86 -18.72 -1.73
N VAL A 290 3.13 -19.01 -0.66
CA VAL A 290 3.47 -20.06 0.31
C VAL A 290 2.30 -20.99 0.58
N GLU A 291 2.64 -22.19 1.04
CA GLU A 291 1.68 -23.14 1.59
C GLU A 291 1.54 -22.89 3.10
N LEU A 292 0.33 -22.53 3.55
CA LEU A 292 0.12 -22.12 4.94
C LEU A 292 0.34 -23.26 5.93
N HIS A 293 0.01 -24.50 5.57
CA HIS A 293 0.24 -25.66 6.43
C HIS A 293 1.71 -25.89 6.72
N GLU A 294 2.60 -25.64 5.75
CA GLU A 294 4.05 -25.75 5.97
C GLU A 294 4.54 -24.76 7.05
N GLY A 295 4.02 -23.53 7.04
CA GLY A 295 4.31 -22.51 8.05
C GLY A 295 3.78 -22.88 9.44
N ILE A 296 2.56 -23.40 9.52
CA ILE A 296 1.94 -23.85 10.77
C ILE A 296 2.71 -25.06 11.36
N GLU A 297 3.00 -26.08 10.55
CA GLU A 297 3.72 -27.26 11.02
C GLU A 297 5.17 -26.94 11.41
N SER A 298 5.82 -26.01 10.71
CA SER A 298 7.15 -25.53 11.10
C SER A 298 7.12 -24.84 12.46
N THR A 299 6.12 -24.02 12.71
CA THR A 299 5.89 -23.37 14.00
C THR A 299 5.62 -24.40 15.11
N LEU A 300 4.78 -25.40 14.85
CA LEU A 300 4.50 -26.48 15.79
C LEU A 300 5.74 -27.30 16.16
N ARG A 301 6.64 -27.57 15.21
CA ARG A 301 7.94 -28.23 15.48
C ARG A 301 8.80 -27.41 16.45
N LEU A 302 8.83 -26.08 16.27
CA LEU A 302 9.56 -25.18 17.17
C LEU A 302 8.92 -25.15 18.58
N LEU A 303 7.61 -25.26 18.66
CA LEU A 303 6.84 -25.30 19.91
C LEU A 303 6.74 -26.70 20.53
N SER A 304 7.61 -27.64 20.14
CA SER A 304 7.63 -29.01 20.66
C SER A 304 7.67 -29.08 22.19
N ARG A 305 8.32 -28.14 22.89
CA ARG A 305 8.29 -28.08 24.37
C ARG A 305 6.86 -28.05 24.93
N TYR A 306 5.95 -27.32 24.29
CA TYR A 306 4.58 -27.16 24.75
C TYR A 306 3.70 -28.35 24.36
N TYR A 307 3.88 -28.90 23.16
CA TYR A 307 2.98 -29.87 22.56
C TYR A 307 3.48 -31.33 22.57
N SER A 308 4.75 -31.59 22.91
CA SER A 308 5.31 -32.94 23.01
C SER A 308 5.16 -33.57 24.40
N SER A 309 4.90 -32.76 25.43
CA SER A 309 4.43 -33.28 26.70
C SER A 309 2.99 -33.75 26.47
N ASN A 310 2.66 -35.02 26.72
CA ASN A 310 1.34 -35.64 26.48
C ASN A 310 0.12 -34.93 27.15
N ARG A 311 0.33 -33.74 27.71
CA ARG A 311 -0.62 -32.83 28.32
C ARG A 311 -1.56 -32.17 27.30
N ILE A 312 -1.04 -31.74 26.15
CA ILE A 312 -1.87 -31.10 25.11
C ILE A 312 -2.08 -32.06 23.95
N THR A 313 -3.34 -32.41 23.69
CA THR A 313 -3.70 -33.16 22.47
C THR A 313 -3.88 -32.18 21.31
N LEU A 314 -3.08 -32.35 20.27
CA LEU A 314 -3.13 -31.50 19.07
C LEU A 314 -3.95 -32.16 17.97
N LEU A 315 -5.10 -31.58 17.63
CA LEU A 315 -5.97 -32.02 16.55
C LEU A 315 -5.78 -31.13 15.31
N ARG A 316 -5.66 -31.76 14.14
CA ARG A 316 -5.48 -31.08 12.85
C ARG A 316 -6.65 -31.42 11.94
N ASP A 317 -7.37 -30.40 11.53
CA ASP A 317 -8.46 -30.50 10.56
C ASP A 317 -8.12 -29.58 9.38
N TYR A 318 -7.31 -30.10 8.47
CA TYR A 318 -6.80 -29.34 7.33
C TYR A 318 -7.64 -29.62 6.08
N ALA A 319 -8.20 -28.57 5.50
CA ALA A 319 -8.75 -28.61 4.15
C ALA A 319 -7.62 -28.42 3.13
N ASP A 320 -7.82 -28.83 1.88
CA ASP A 320 -6.88 -28.51 0.79
C ASP A 320 -6.94 -27.01 0.48
N LEU A 321 -5.80 -26.32 0.67
CA LEU A 321 -5.69 -24.88 0.49
C LEU A 321 -4.83 -24.52 -0.75
N PRO A 322 -5.18 -23.46 -1.48
CA PRO A 322 -4.29 -22.90 -2.49
C PRO A 322 -3.09 -22.21 -1.83
N ARG A 323 -2.06 -21.93 -2.63
CA ARG A 323 -0.94 -21.11 -2.18
C ARG A 323 -1.39 -19.67 -1.97
N VAL A 324 -1.01 -19.10 -0.83
CA VAL A 324 -1.39 -17.73 -0.42
C VAL A 324 -0.22 -16.79 -0.64
N SER A 325 -0.49 -15.63 -1.24
CA SER A 325 0.53 -14.60 -1.48
C SER A 325 0.71 -13.75 -0.23
N CYS A 326 1.84 -13.88 0.46
CA CYS A 326 2.02 -13.25 1.78
C CYS A 326 3.49 -13.01 2.16
N TYR A 327 3.69 -12.30 3.27
CA TYR A 327 4.97 -12.19 3.96
C TYR A 327 5.14 -13.37 4.93
N ALA A 328 5.76 -14.45 4.47
CA ALA A 328 5.85 -15.73 5.20
C ALA A 328 6.36 -15.60 6.65
N GLY A 329 7.39 -14.76 6.86
CA GLY A 329 7.94 -14.52 8.20
C GLY A 329 6.95 -13.88 9.17
N GLN A 330 6.10 -12.97 8.67
CA GLN A 330 5.09 -12.29 9.46
C GLN A 330 3.91 -13.22 9.79
N LEU A 331 3.45 -14.05 8.83
CA LEU A 331 2.41 -15.04 9.14
C LEU A 331 2.89 -16.11 10.12
N ASN A 332 4.14 -16.55 10.03
CA ASN A 332 4.70 -17.46 11.02
C ASN A 332 4.74 -16.84 12.44
N GLN A 333 4.91 -15.52 12.54
CA GLN A 333 4.80 -14.81 13.81
C GLN A 333 3.36 -14.82 14.36
N VAL A 334 2.35 -14.73 13.48
CA VAL A 334 0.94 -14.88 13.87
C VAL A 334 0.71 -16.28 14.45
N TRP A 335 1.12 -17.33 13.73
CA TRP A 335 0.96 -18.71 14.19
C TRP A 335 1.68 -18.96 15.51
N MET A 336 2.91 -18.46 15.65
CA MET A 336 3.69 -18.58 16.87
C MET A 336 2.95 -17.99 18.07
N ASN A 337 2.49 -16.75 17.97
CA ASN A 337 1.82 -16.07 19.06
C ASN A 337 0.49 -16.74 19.44
N LEU A 338 -0.32 -17.13 18.46
CA LEU A 338 -1.60 -17.79 18.73
C LEU A 338 -1.41 -19.17 19.37
N LEU A 339 -0.45 -19.97 18.88
CA LEU A 339 -0.18 -21.31 19.43
C LEU A 339 0.47 -21.27 20.81
N VAL A 340 1.31 -20.26 21.11
CA VAL A 340 1.84 -20.05 22.46
C VAL A 340 0.73 -19.61 23.41
N ASN A 341 -0.14 -18.68 23.00
CA ASN A 341 -1.28 -18.25 23.80
C ASN A 341 -2.22 -19.42 24.13
N ALA A 342 -2.54 -20.26 23.14
CA ALA A 342 -3.34 -21.46 23.33
C ALA A 342 -2.72 -22.42 24.36
N ALA A 343 -1.42 -22.72 24.23
CA ALA A 343 -0.72 -23.62 25.15
C ALA A 343 -0.64 -23.07 26.58
N GLN A 344 -0.46 -21.76 26.72
CA GLN A 344 -0.41 -21.08 28.01
C GLN A 344 -1.78 -20.98 28.67
N ALA A 345 -2.85 -20.80 27.90
CA ALA A 345 -4.23 -20.76 28.42
C ALA A 345 -4.66 -22.09 29.03
N ILE A 346 -4.14 -23.22 28.54
CA ILE A 346 -4.37 -24.55 29.14
C ILE A 346 -3.59 -24.71 30.47
N GLY A 347 -2.52 -23.93 30.69
CA GLY A 347 -1.76 -23.95 31.95
C GLY A 347 -1.10 -25.30 32.23
N SER A 348 -1.31 -25.85 33.43
CA SER A 348 -0.75 -27.14 33.88
C SER A 348 -1.66 -28.33 33.59
N ASP A 349 -2.91 -28.08 33.20
CA ASP A 349 -3.92 -29.11 32.99
C ASP A 349 -3.80 -29.79 31.63
N CYS A 350 -4.47 -30.93 31.47
CA CYS A 350 -4.61 -31.57 30.17
C CYS A 350 -5.67 -30.83 29.33
N GLY A 351 -5.37 -30.61 28.06
CA GLY A 351 -6.28 -29.88 27.17
C GLY A 351 -6.12 -30.28 25.72
N VAL A 352 -6.97 -29.68 24.87
CA VAL A 352 -6.98 -29.92 23.43
C VAL A 352 -6.75 -28.60 22.72
N VAL A 353 -5.85 -28.61 21.73
CA VAL A 353 -5.71 -27.53 20.76
C VAL A 353 -6.11 -28.08 19.40
N THR A 354 -7.07 -27.45 18.75
CA THR A 354 -7.56 -27.83 17.43
C THR A 354 -7.22 -26.74 16.43
N ILE A 355 -6.51 -27.12 15.37
CA ILE A 355 -6.20 -26.24 14.25
C ILE A 355 -7.09 -26.65 13.07
N THR A 356 -7.95 -25.74 12.64
CA THR A 356 -8.87 -25.96 11.52
C THR A 356 -8.49 -25.02 10.39
N THR A 357 -8.42 -25.51 9.16
CA THR A 357 -8.29 -24.67 7.97
C THR A 357 -9.42 -24.91 6.99
N ARG A 358 -9.92 -23.84 6.38
CA ARG A 358 -11.00 -23.86 5.38
C ARG A 358 -10.71 -22.87 4.27
N LEU A 359 -11.12 -23.22 3.05
CA LEU A 359 -11.20 -22.29 1.93
C LEU A 359 -12.67 -21.84 1.81
N GLU A 360 -12.90 -20.54 1.85
CA GLU A 360 -14.21 -19.92 1.65
C GLU A 360 -14.07 -18.84 0.58
N ASP A 361 -14.70 -19.06 -0.57
CA ASP A 361 -14.59 -18.21 -1.76
C ASP A 361 -13.11 -17.96 -2.16
N GLU A 362 -12.64 -16.71 -2.05
CA GLU A 362 -11.26 -16.29 -2.35
C GLU A 362 -10.42 -16.05 -1.09
N SER A 363 -10.88 -16.52 0.07
CA SER A 363 -10.21 -16.35 1.35
C SER A 363 -9.94 -17.69 2.04
N VAL A 364 -8.78 -17.77 2.68
CA VAL A 364 -8.40 -18.87 3.56
C VAL A 364 -8.68 -18.48 4.99
N ARG A 365 -9.39 -19.35 5.70
CA ARG A 365 -9.64 -19.23 7.14
C ARG A 365 -8.79 -20.25 7.90
N VAL A 366 -8.07 -19.78 8.91
CA VAL A 366 -7.30 -20.57 9.86
C VAL A 366 -7.83 -20.30 11.26
N SER A 367 -8.37 -21.32 11.91
CA SER A 367 -8.90 -21.24 13.28
C SER A 367 -8.04 -22.06 14.23
N ILE A 368 -7.63 -21.46 15.34
CA ILE A 368 -6.93 -22.12 16.45
C ILE A 368 -7.84 -22.06 17.66
N ASN A 369 -8.32 -23.22 18.09
CA ASN A 369 -9.18 -23.38 19.25
C ASN A 369 -8.44 -24.09 20.38
N ASP A 370 -8.40 -23.51 21.56
CA ASP A 370 -7.93 -24.13 22.79
C ASP A 370 -9.08 -24.43 23.75
N THR A 371 -8.87 -25.37 24.68
CA THR A 371 -9.78 -25.67 25.79
C THR A 371 -9.25 -25.11 27.12
N GLY A 372 -8.57 -23.96 27.09
CA GLY A 372 -7.96 -23.33 28.25
C GLY A 372 -8.93 -22.50 29.10
N SER A 373 -8.37 -21.63 29.94
CA SER A 373 -9.12 -20.76 30.87
C SER A 373 -10.05 -19.73 30.22
N GLY A 374 -9.93 -19.50 28.91
CA GLY A 374 -10.75 -18.53 28.19
C GLY A 374 -10.46 -17.08 28.57
N ILE A 375 -11.25 -16.15 28.02
CA ILE A 375 -11.14 -14.71 28.20
C ILE A 375 -12.48 -14.19 28.73
N GLU A 376 -12.43 -13.32 29.74
CA GLU A 376 -13.66 -12.67 30.23
C GLU A 376 -14.26 -11.74 29.16
N PRO A 377 -15.60 -11.74 28.98
CA PRO A 377 -16.25 -10.89 27.97
C PRO A 377 -15.88 -9.41 28.07
N ALA A 378 -15.64 -8.90 29.29
CA ALA A 378 -15.25 -7.52 29.54
C ALA A 378 -13.85 -7.14 29.00
N HIS A 379 -13.04 -8.13 28.64
CA HIS A 379 -11.68 -7.94 28.15
C HIS A 379 -11.55 -8.12 26.63
N LEU A 380 -12.54 -8.74 25.96
CA LEU A 380 -12.49 -9.05 24.53
C LEU A 380 -12.24 -7.82 23.65
N ASP A 381 -12.82 -6.67 24.00
CA ASP A 381 -12.64 -5.43 23.23
C ASP A 381 -11.23 -4.82 23.38
N LYS A 382 -10.46 -5.25 24.38
CA LYS A 382 -9.15 -4.66 24.74
C LYS A 382 -7.97 -5.58 24.45
N ILE A 383 -8.21 -6.85 24.08
CA ILE A 383 -7.11 -7.82 23.92
C ILE A 383 -6.14 -7.46 22.78
N PHE A 384 -6.57 -6.62 21.85
CA PHE A 384 -5.74 -6.11 20.75
C PHE A 384 -5.06 -4.78 21.09
N ASP A 385 -5.37 -4.16 22.23
CA ASP A 385 -4.71 -2.94 22.68
C ASP A 385 -3.27 -3.24 23.09
N PRO A 386 -2.28 -2.43 22.67
CA PRO A 386 -0.90 -2.60 23.12
C PRO A 386 -0.79 -2.57 24.64
N PHE A 387 0.03 -3.48 25.20
CA PHE A 387 0.31 -3.62 26.63
C PHE A 387 -0.84 -4.17 27.49
N PHE A 388 -1.98 -4.52 26.88
CA PHE A 388 -3.04 -5.19 27.62
C PHE A 388 -2.68 -6.65 27.89
N THR A 389 -2.66 -7.05 29.17
CA THR A 389 -2.43 -8.44 29.60
C THR A 389 -3.23 -8.74 30.86
N THR A 390 -3.82 -9.94 30.92
CA THR A 390 -4.50 -10.47 32.12
C THR A 390 -3.58 -11.32 33.00
N LYS A 391 -2.33 -11.53 32.57
CA LYS A 391 -1.34 -12.33 33.29
C LYS A 391 -0.68 -11.55 34.43
N PRO A 392 -0.15 -12.23 35.46
CA PRO A 392 0.61 -11.61 36.53
C PRO A 392 1.76 -10.75 36.01
N ILE A 393 2.16 -9.76 36.81
CA ILE A 393 3.22 -8.81 36.48
C ILE A 393 4.51 -9.57 36.10
N GLY A 394 4.94 -9.40 34.85
CA GLY A 394 6.14 -10.01 34.27
C GLY A 394 5.94 -11.31 33.47
N GLU A 395 4.74 -11.90 33.42
CA GLU A 395 4.49 -13.13 32.65
C GLU A 395 3.83 -12.88 31.29
N GLY A 396 3.36 -11.65 31.05
CA GLY A 396 2.73 -11.27 29.79
C GLY A 396 3.23 -9.91 29.31
N THR A 397 3.79 -9.89 28.10
CA THR A 397 4.26 -8.64 27.47
C THR A 397 3.12 -7.75 26.98
N GLY A 398 1.91 -8.30 26.80
CA GLY A 398 0.75 -7.57 26.27
C GLY A 398 0.90 -7.07 24.82
N LEU A 399 1.91 -7.55 24.09
CA LEU A 399 2.22 -7.11 22.73
C LEU A 399 1.88 -8.16 21.66
N GLY A 400 1.69 -9.42 22.04
CA GLY A 400 1.52 -10.51 21.08
C GLY A 400 0.30 -10.34 20.16
N LEU A 401 -0.86 -10.01 20.74
CA LEU A 401 -2.12 -9.88 20.00
C LEU A 401 -2.22 -8.58 19.19
N SER A 402 -1.67 -7.47 19.69
CA SER A 402 -1.61 -6.20 18.94
C SER A 402 -0.70 -6.31 17.70
N ILE A 403 0.41 -7.05 17.81
CA ILE A 403 1.28 -7.38 16.67
C ILE A 403 0.54 -8.25 15.65
N ILE A 404 -0.21 -9.26 16.11
CA ILE A 404 -1.02 -10.10 15.21
C ILE A 404 -2.00 -9.26 14.42
N TYR A 405 -2.73 -8.36 15.09
CA TYR A 405 -3.72 -7.50 14.45
C TYR A 405 -3.09 -6.67 13.31
N GLY A 406 -1.97 -5.99 13.56
CA GLY A 406 -1.27 -5.21 12.54
C GLY A 406 -0.70 -6.04 11.38
N ILE A 407 -0.22 -7.27 11.66
CA ILE A 407 0.24 -8.18 10.60
C ILE A 407 -0.94 -8.61 9.71
N ILE A 408 -2.08 -8.95 10.31
CA ILE A 408 -3.26 -9.41 9.55
C ILE A 408 -3.87 -8.29 8.72
N GLU A 409 -3.98 -7.07 9.25
CA GLU A 409 -4.40 -5.90 8.46
C GLU A 409 -3.48 -5.65 7.26
N ARG A 410 -2.15 -5.78 7.44
CA ARG A 410 -1.19 -5.64 6.34
C ARG A 410 -1.38 -6.67 5.22
N HIS A 411 -1.99 -7.81 5.53
CA HIS A 411 -2.34 -8.84 4.54
C HIS A 411 -3.78 -8.67 4.00
N ASN A 412 -4.45 -7.55 4.27
CA ASN A 412 -5.87 -7.32 3.97
C ASN A 412 -6.78 -8.42 4.53
N GLY A 413 -6.38 -9.00 5.66
CA GLY A 413 -7.12 -10.03 6.36
C GLY A 413 -7.94 -9.49 7.52
N SER A 414 -8.62 -10.39 8.22
CA SER A 414 -9.34 -10.08 9.46
C SER A 414 -9.06 -11.14 10.52
N ILE A 415 -8.99 -10.74 11.78
CA ILE A 415 -8.93 -11.66 12.92
C ILE A 415 -10.18 -11.50 13.79
N GLN A 416 -10.82 -12.61 14.15
CA GLN A 416 -11.91 -12.67 15.12
C GLN A 416 -11.52 -13.53 16.30
N VAL A 417 -12.09 -13.22 17.46
CA VAL A 417 -11.97 -13.99 18.69
C VAL A 417 -13.36 -14.39 19.17
N ALA A 418 -13.51 -15.66 19.55
CA ALA A 418 -14.66 -16.16 20.29
C ALA A 418 -14.13 -16.85 21.54
N SER A 419 -14.53 -16.38 22.72
CA SER A 419 -14.07 -16.94 23.98
C SER A 419 -15.16 -16.86 25.04
N CYS A 420 -15.18 -17.83 25.93
CA CYS A 420 -15.94 -17.78 27.16
C CYS A 420 -15.04 -18.26 28.29
N LYS A 421 -15.11 -17.58 29.44
CA LYS A 421 -14.36 -17.96 30.63
C LYS A 421 -14.60 -19.45 30.94
N ASP A 422 -13.51 -20.16 31.23
CA ASP A 422 -13.46 -21.59 31.56
C ASP A 422 -13.96 -22.54 30.46
N SER A 423 -14.11 -22.05 29.22
CA SER A 423 -14.57 -22.85 28.07
C SER A 423 -13.59 -22.82 26.88
N GLY A 424 -12.43 -22.17 27.04
CA GLY A 424 -11.42 -22.02 26.00
C GLY A 424 -11.61 -20.81 25.09
N THR A 425 -10.71 -20.68 24.11
CA THR A 425 -10.69 -19.57 23.15
C THR A 425 -10.50 -20.07 21.73
N THR A 426 -11.25 -19.49 20.79
CA THR A 426 -11.05 -19.66 19.36
C THR A 426 -10.60 -18.34 18.75
N PHE A 427 -9.40 -18.33 18.18
CA PHE A 427 -8.97 -17.27 17.27
C PHE A 427 -9.17 -17.73 15.83
N THR A 428 -9.79 -16.89 15.01
CA THR A 428 -10.04 -17.14 13.59
C THR A 428 -9.37 -16.06 12.76
N VAL A 429 -8.39 -16.45 11.96
CA VAL A 429 -7.66 -15.59 11.03
C VAL A 429 -8.18 -15.85 9.62
N THR A 430 -8.60 -14.80 8.92
CA THR A 430 -9.06 -14.87 7.53
C THR A 430 -8.10 -14.07 6.66
N LEU A 431 -7.57 -14.68 5.60
CA LEU A 431 -6.58 -14.10 4.69
C LEU A 431 -7.04 -14.27 3.24
N PRO A 432 -6.99 -13.25 2.39
CA PRO A 432 -7.26 -13.41 0.96
C PRO A 432 -6.16 -14.24 0.29
N VAL A 433 -6.53 -15.09 -0.67
CA VAL A 433 -5.56 -15.94 -1.42
C VAL A 433 -4.59 -15.09 -2.25
N ALA A 434 -5.11 -14.00 -2.82
CA ALA A 434 -4.35 -12.94 -3.48
C ALA A 434 -4.84 -11.58 -2.99
N PRO A 435 -3.96 -10.60 -2.75
CA PRO A 435 -4.39 -9.25 -2.42
C PRO A 435 -5.22 -8.69 -3.58
N ASN A 436 -6.40 -8.14 -3.29
CA ASN A 436 -7.15 -7.36 -4.27
C ASN A 436 -6.28 -6.15 -4.66
N ASN A 437 -5.92 -6.08 -5.94
CA ASN A 437 -5.13 -4.99 -6.54
C ASN A 437 -5.75 -3.61 -6.33
#